data_AF-A0A9P8AUJ5-F1
#
_entry.id   AF-A0A9P8AUJ5-F1
#
_cell.length_a   1.000
_cell.length_b   1.000
_cell.length_c   1.000
_cell.angle_alpha   90.00
_cell.angle_beta   90.00
_cell.angle_gamma   90.00
#
_symmetry.space_group_name_H-M   'P 1'
#
loop_
_entity.id
_entity.type
_entity.pdbx_description
1 polymer ?
#
loop_
_entity_poly.entity_id
_entity_poly.type
_entity_poly.pdbx_seq_one_letter_code
_entity_poly.pdbx_strand_id
1 'polypeptide(L)'
;MVLNFTSSLDDNIWVVSAQLHYYVMIFGPLGKITQMECEIFLVIDQFLRLEHLSICECGPVFYFRVPPRWLFVRVETADDTVGWGESTLEGHTEAVEGAMKDLQERFTGADADNIQDIWQTAYMMRFYRGGPVLMSALSGLDIALWDIKGKRLGVPVWHLLGGKVRDRVKVYGWIGGDHPKDVLSAALERKQQGFTAVKMNGTDAISWIDSPDVLKGTVERIRQVRFVNMDVGVDFHGRVHKGMAKQLAKLLEPYQPLFIEEPLLPTQPDEIADISRIVSTPIALGERLYTRYEFRPYFEKHAIDIAQPDVSHCGGITELRNIASLAETYDVALAPHCPLGPIALAACVQVALSAPNFVIQEMSWKMHYNTDDPEAADLHTYMANPQVFDIKEGYIGALQGPGIGIEIAEGLVRIASEKYMSSRSAWRNPVWRGSDGGLREW
;
A
#
# COMPACT_ATOMS: atom_id res chain seq x y z
N MET A 1 51.90 -20.86 -15.74
CA MET A 1 51.12 -20.06 -14.77
C MET A 1 51.52 -18.62 -15.01
N VAL A 2 50.67 -17.83 -15.65
CA VAL A 2 50.95 -16.39 -15.87
C VAL A 2 50.56 -15.69 -14.58
N LEU A 3 51.55 -15.18 -13.83
CA LEU A 3 51.32 -14.41 -12.62
C LEU A 3 51.28 -12.93 -13.02
N ASN A 4 50.10 -12.31 -12.92
CA ASN A 4 49.97 -10.87 -13.09
C ASN A 4 50.14 -10.22 -11.71
N PHE A 5 51.12 -9.32 -11.61
CA PHE A 5 51.37 -8.54 -10.41
C PHE A 5 50.79 -7.14 -10.64
N THR A 6 49.90 -6.70 -9.76
CA THR A 6 49.45 -5.31 -9.70
C THR A 6 49.84 -4.76 -8.34
N SER A 7 50.70 -3.73 -8.33
CA SER A 7 51.11 -3.04 -7.11
C SER A 7 50.06 -2.02 -6.68
N SER A 8 49.91 -1.83 -5.37
CA SER A 8 49.04 -0.81 -4.77
C SER A 8 49.79 -0.09 -3.65
N LEU A 9 50.03 1.21 -3.89
CA LEU A 9 50.24 2.38 -3.00
C LEU A 9 51.08 2.31 -1.69
N ASP A 10 51.56 1.16 -1.23
CA ASP A 10 52.59 1.06 -0.19
C ASP A 10 53.60 -0.04 -0.55
N ASP A 11 54.90 0.30 -0.54
CA ASP A 11 56.01 -0.46 -1.15
C ASP A 11 56.26 -1.89 -0.58
N ASN A 12 55.42 -2.40 0.32
CA ASN A 12 55.60 -3.69 1.00
C ASN A 12 54.44 -4.70 0.83
N ILE A 13 53.40 -4.38 0.05
CA ILE A 13 52.23 -5.26 -0.13
C ILE A 13 52.10 -5.73 -1.58
N TRP A 14 52.08 -7.05 -1.78
CA TRP A 14 51.92 -7.67 -3.10
C TRP A 14 50.71 -8.62 -3.09
N VAL A 15 49.78 -8.41 -4.03
CA VAL A 15 48.60 -9.27 -4.24
C VAL A 15 48.87 -10.20 -5.42
N VAL A 16 48.75 -11.51 -5.21
CA VAL A 16 48.96 -12.52 -6.25
C VAL A 16 47.65 -13.25 -6.55
N SER A 17 47.25 -13.24 -7.82
CA SER A 17 46.06 -13.93 -8.33
C SER A 17 46.44 -15.24 -9.01
N ALA A 18 45.82 -16.35 -8.60
CA ALA A 18 45.93 -17.64 -9.25
C ALA A 18 44.56 -18.35 -9.28
N GLN A 19 43.97 -18.48 -10.48
CA GLN A 19 42.82 -19.32 -10.86
C GLN A 19 41.97 -19.89 -9.70
N LEU A 20 41.23 -19.02 -8.99
CA LEU A 20 40.24 -19.29 -7.92
C LEU A 20 40.70 -19.20 -6.46
N HIS A 21 41.96 -18.84 -6.17
CA HIS A 21 42.38 -18.52 -4.79
C HIS A 21 43.20 -17.22 -4.75
N TYR A 22 42.81 -16.30 -3.86
CA TYR A 22 43.54 -15.05 -3.60
C TYR A 22 44.40 -15.21 -2.36
N TYR A 23 45.70 -14.91 -2.50
CA TYR A 23 46.66 -14.92 -1.39
C TYR A 23 47.25 -13.52 -1.24
N VAL A 24 47.12 -12.92 -0.06
CA VAL A 24 47.80 -11.67 0.30
C VAL A 24 49.09 -12.04 1.01
N MET A 25 50.24 -11.66 0.44
CA MET A 25 51.55 -11.87 1.07
C MET A 25 52.11 -10.52 1.55
N ILE A 26 52.33 -10.41 2.85
CA ILE A 26 52.99 -9.25 3.47
C ILE A 26 54.46 -9.60 3.69
N PHE A 27 55.37 -8.88 3.06
CA PHE A 27 56.81 -9.07 3.22
C PHE A 27 57.34 -8.14 4.32
N GLY A 28 57.78 -8.72 5.44
CA GLY A 28 58.55 -7.99 6.45
C GLY A 28 60.01 -7.80 6.02
N PRO A 29 60.76 -6.86 6.63
CA PRO A 29 62.12 -6.47 6.21
C PRO A 29 63.19 -7.58 6.27
N LEU A 30 62.84 -8.79 6.71
CA LEU A 30 63.76 -9.92 6.89
C LEU A 30 63.08 -11.26 6.56
N GLY A 31 62.53 -11.43 5.35
CA GLY A 31 62.40 -12.73 4.66
C GLY A 31 61.77 -13.92 5.39
N LYS A 32 60.98 -13.72 6.46
CA LYS A 32 60.28 -14.79 7.18
C LYS A 32 58.77 -14.70 6.91
N ILE A 33 58.23 -15.77 6.33
CA ILE A 33 56.80 -15.99 6.16
C ILE A 33 56.26 -16.53 7.48
N THR A 34 55.49 -15.71 8.21
CA THR A 34 54.63 -16.18 9.29
C THR A 34 53.20 -16.26 8.76
N GLN A 35 52.65 -17.46 8.68
CA GLN A 35 51.26 -17.71 8.31
C GLN A 35 50.36 -17.06 9.37
N MET A 36 49.81 -15.89 9.07
CA MET A 36 48.87 -15.17 9.93
C MET A 36 47.45 -15.51 9.45
N GLU A 37 46.83 -16.51 10.09
CA GLU A 37 45.39 -16.79 9.98
C GLU A 37 44.59 -15.76 10.80
N CYS A 38 44.69 -14.48 10.46
CA CYS A 38 43.83 -13.44 11.02
C CYS A 38 43.81 -12.29 10.00
N GLU A 39 42.60 -11.89 9.57
CA GLU A 39 42.25 -10.84 8.58
C GLU A 39 41.81 -11.28 7.17
N ILE A 40 41.76 -12.57 6.85
CA ILE A 40 41.14 -13.03 5.58
C ILE A 40 39.61 -12.85 5.57
N PHE A 41 38.95 -12.94 6.74
CA PHE A 41 37.49 -12.80 6.84
C PHE A 41 36.98 -11.38 6.55
N LEU A 42 37.76 -10.33 6.89
CA LEU A 42 37.33 -8.94 6.75
C LEU A 42 37.45 -8.45 5.30
N VAL A 43 38.49 -8.89 4.57
CA VAL A 43 38.67 -8.54 3.16
C VAL A 43 37.71 -9.31 2.27
N ILE A 44 37.43 -10.58 2.57
CA ILE A 44 36.41 -11.36 1.85
C ILE A 44 35.00 -10.82 2.12
N ASP A 45 34.66 -10.43 3.35
CA ASP A 45 33.37 -9.79 3.66
C ASP A 45 33.25 -8.42 2.95
N GLN A 46 34.31 -7.60 2.89
CA GLN A 46 34.28 -6.35 2.12
C GLN A 46 34.21 -6.57 0.60
N PHE A 47 34.86 -7.59 0.04
CA PHE A 47 34.78 -7.91 -1.39
C PHE A 47 33.45 -8.57 -1.78
N LEU A 48 32.88 -9.44 -0.94
CA LEU A 48 31.53 -9.97 -1.14
C LEU A 48 30.46 -8.87 -1.01
N ARG A 49 30.68 -7.87 -0.15
CA ARG A 49 29.82 -6.67 -0.10
C ARG A 49 29.96 -5.78 -1.34
N LEU A 50 31.08 -5.81 -2.05
CA LEU A 50 31.26 -5.09 -3.32
C LEU A 50 30.54 -5.79 -4.49
N GLU A 51 30.36 -7.12 -4.46
CA GLU A 51 29.46 -7.81 -5.41
C GLU A 51 27.98 -7.43 -5.18
N HIS A 52 27.58 -7.13 -3.94
CA HIS A 52 26.25 -6.59 -3.64
C HIS A 52 26.02 -5.13 -4.10
N LEU A 53 27.04 -4.47 -4.66
CA LEU A 53 26.97 -3.12 -5.23
C LEU A 53 26.97 -3.12 -6.77
N SER A 54 26.87 -4.29 -7.41
CA SER A 54 26.60 -4.34 -8.86
C SER A 54 25.22 -3.75 -9.13
N ILE A 55 25.15 -2.84 -10.11
CA ILE A 55 23.90 -2.23 -10.59
C ILE A 55 22.86 -3.33 -10.83
N CYS A 56 21.71 -3.22 -10.16
CA CYS A 56 20.62 -4.16 -10.30
C CYS A 56 19.68 -3.66 -11.39
N GLU A 57 19.94 -4.02 -12.64
CA GLU A 57 19.13 -3.51 -13.74
C GLU A 57 17.72 -4.09 -13.71
N CYS A 58 16.71 -3.23 -13.81
CA CYS A 58 15.32 -3.57 -14.04
C CYS A 58 15.19 -4.37 -15.35
N GLY A 59 14.69 -5.59 -15.25
CA GLY A 59 14.24 -6.40 -16.37
C GLY A 59 12.83 -6.00 -16.85
N PRO A 60 12.13 -6.91 -17.54
CA PRO A 60 10.79 -6.63 -18.03
C PRO A 60 9.80 -6.43 -16.87
N VAL A 61 8.95 -5.42 -17.01
CA VAL A 61 7.79 -5.20 -16.14
C VAL A 61 6.58 -5.96 -16.70
N PHE A 62 5.99 -6.83 -15.90
CA PHE A 62 4.78 -7.58 -16.24
C PHE A 62 3.61 -7.10 -15.39
N TYR A 63 2.40 -7.28 -15.90
CA TYR A 63 1.18 -7.05 -15.15
C TYR A 63 0.19 -8.20 -15.36
N PHE A 64 -0.63 -8.45 -14.34
CA PHE A 64 -1.58 -9.54 -14.29
C PHE A 64 -2.94 -9.02 -13.82
N ARG A 65 -3.95 -9.06 -14.70
CA ARG A 65 -5.35 -8.93 -14.28
C ARG A 65 -5.75 -10.19 -13.55
N VAL A 66 -6.23 -10.10 -12.32
CA VAL A 66 -6.71 -11.25 -11.56
C VAL A 66 -8.04 -10.91 -10.87
N PRO A 67 -8.92 -11.90 -10.64
CA PRO A 67 -10.05 -11.73 -9.75
C PRO A 67 -9.62 -11.15 -8.37
N PRO A 68 -10.52 -10.45 -7.66
CA PRO A 68 -11.85 -10.04 -8.10
C PRO A 68 -11.82 -8.92 -9.15
N ARG A 69 -10.83 -8.03 -9.09
CA ARG A 69 -10.61 -6.94 -10.06
C ARG A 69 -9.23 -6.28 -9.89
N TRP A 70 -8.23 -7.06 -9.49
CA TRP A 70 -6.88 -6.56 -9.15
C TRP A 70 -5.95 -6.52 -10.37
N LEU A 71 -4.96 -5.63 -10.30
CA LEU A 71 -3.88 -5.53 -11.28
C LEU A 71 -2.53 -5.65 -10.56
N PHE A 72 -1.98 -6.86 -10.52
CA PHE A 72 -0.66 -7.10 -9.94
C PHE A 72 0.44 -6.73 -10.93
N VAL A 73 1.54 -6.22 -10.41
CA VAL A 73 2.74 -5.83 -11.14
C VAL A 73 3.88 -6.72 -10.68
N ARG A 74 4.72 -7.16 -11.62
CA ARG A 74 5.91 -7.96 -11.35
C ARG A 74 7.09 -7.38 -12.10
N VAL A 75 8.18 -7.16 -11.38
CA VAL A 75 9.44 -6.66 -11.94
C VAL A 75 10.50 -7.74 -11.71
N GLU A 76 11.15 -8.17 -12.79
CA GLU A 76 12.35 -9.00 -12.72
C GLU A 76 13.57 -8.10 -12.74
N THR A 77 14.70 -8.55 -12.19
CA THR A 77 15.99 -7.88 -12.30
C THR A 77 17.05 -8.81 -12.88
N ALA A 78 18.18 -8.25 -13.32
CA ALA A 78 19.26 -9.00 -13.98
C ALA A 78 19.91 -10.08 -13.08
N ASP A 79 19.71 -10.02 -11.77
CA ASP A 79 20.16 -11.00 -10.77
C ASP A 79 19.08 -12.04 -10.38
N ASP A 80 18.01 -12.13 -11.18
CA ASP A 80 16.84 -12.98 -10.97
C ASP A 80 15.98 -12.63 -9.73
N THR A 81 16.24 -11.49 -9.06
CA THR A 81 15.33 -11.01 -8.00
C THR A 81 13.98 -10.60 -8.63
N VAL A 82 12.89 -10.98 -7.95
CA VAL A 82 11.53 -10.63 -8.38
C VAL A 82 10.84 -9.78 -7.32
N GLY A 83 10.36 -8.61 -7.74
CA GLY A 83 9.52 -7.72 -6.96
C GLY A 83 8.06 -7.79 -7.38
N TRP A 84 7.18 -7.70 -6.39
CA TRP A 84 5.73 -7.63 -6.60
C TRP A 84 5.17 -6.28 -6.15
N GLY A 85 4.30 -5.72 -6.99
CA GLY A 85 3.57 -4.49 -6.72
C GLY A 85 2.10 -4.62 -7.12
N GLU A 86 1.31 -3.59 -6.79
CA GLU A 86 -0.12 -3.58 -7.12
C GLU A 86 -0.55 -2.20 -7.62
N SER A 87 -1.16 -2.20 -8.80
CA SER A 87 -1.64 -1.01 -9.52
C SER A 87 -3.14 -1.10 -9.77
N THR A 88 -3.88 -1.75 -8.87
CA THR A 88 -5.34 -1.82 -8.96
C THR A 88 -5.90 -0.39 -8.98
N LEU A 89 -6.73 -0.09 -9.98
CA LEU A 89 -7.55 1.13 -10.10
C LEU A 89 -8.89 0.73 -10.72
N GLU A 90 -9.86 0.51 -9.87
CA GLU A 90 -11.17 -0.01 -10.20
C GLU A 90 -11.82 0.82 -11.32
N GLY A 91 -12.33 0.13 -12.34
CA GLY A 91 -12.98 0.76 -13.48
C GLY A 91 -12.05 1.34 -14.54
N HIS A 92 -10.73 1.38 -14.30
CA HIS A 92 -9.76 2.04 -15.18
C HIS A 92 -8.55 1.16 -15.53
N THR A 93 -8.66 -0.17 -15.37
CA THR A 93 -7.55 -1.12 -15.56
C THR A 93 -6.83 -0.92 -16.90
N GLU A 94 -7.56 -0.77 -18.01
CA GLU A 94 -6.93 -0.63 -19.33
C GLU A 94 -6.11 0.67 -19.47
N ALA A 95 -6.53 1.74 -18.79
CA ALA A 95 -5.77 2.99 -18.77
C ALA A 95 -4.47 2.84 -17.98
N VAL A 96 -4.52 2.14 -16.85
CA VAL A 96 -3.34 1.85 -16.02
C VAL A 96 -2.36 0.96 -16.77
N GLU A 97 -2.82 -0.05 -17.50
CA GLU A 97 -1.95 -0.89 -18.34
C GLU A 97 -1.25 -0.09 -19.43
N GLY A 98 -1.97 0.84 -20.08
CA GLY A 98 -1.36 1.77 -21.04
C GLY A 98 -0.27 2.63 -20.39
N ALA A 99 -0.51 3.13 -19.18
CA ALA A 99 0.49 3.89 -18.42
C ALA A 99 1.67 3.03 -17.96
N MET A 100 1.42 1.77 -17.57
CA MET A 100 2.43 0.79 -17.17
C MET A 100 3.34 0.43 -18.33
N LYS A 101 2.80 0.31 -19.55
CA LYS A 101 3.60 0.08 -20.75
C LYS A 101 4.63 1.20 -21.00
N ASP A 102 4.26 2.46 -20.80
CA ASP A 102 5.23 3.57 -20.88
C ASP A 102 6.32 3.45 -19.79
N LEU A 103 5.93 3.08 -18.55
CA LEU A 103 6.91 2.87 -17.47
C LEU A 103 7.87 1.72 -17.80
N GLN A 104 7.35 0.61 -18.35
CA GLN A 104 8.15 -0.52 -18.80
C GLN A 104 9.18 -0.10 -19.86
N GLU A 105 8.75 0.57 -20.92
CA GLU A 105 9.63 1.03 -22.01
C GLU A 105 10.71 1.99 -21.51
N ARG A 106 10.40 2.78 -20.47
CA ARG A 106 11.30 3.80 -19.92
C ARG A 106 12.32 3.27 -18.91
N PHE A 107 11.91 2.34 -18.06
CA PHE A 107 12.70 1.93 -16.89
C PHE A 107 13.30 0.53 -17.02
N THR A 108 13.07 -0.19 -18.11
CA THR A 108 13.88 -1.38 -18.43
C THR A 108 15.35 -0.97 -18.58
N GLY A 109 16.24 -1.65 -17.88
CA GLY A 109 17.67 -1.34 -17.80
C GLY A 109 18.04 -0.27 -16.76
N ALA A 110 17.07 0.35 -16.08
CA ALA A 110 17.36 1.29 -14.99
C ALA A 110 17.87 0.55 -13.74
N ASP A 111 18.67 1.22 -12.92
CA ASP A 111 19.09 0.66 -11.63
C ASP A 111 17.92 0.59 -10.65
N ALA A 112 17.42 -0.61 -10.37
CA ALA A 112 16.32 -0.89 -9.46
C ALA A 112 16.59 -0.41 -8.03
N ASP A 113 17.86 -0.27 -7.64
CA ASP A 113 18.23 0.26 -6.33
C ASP A 113 18.03 1.79 -6.23
N ASN A 114 17.94 2.51 -7.36
CA ASN A 114 17.70 3.95 -7.41
C ASN A 114 16.20 4.29 -7.46
N ILE A 115 15.43 3.74 -6.51
CA ILE A 115 13.96 3.92 -6.40
C ILE A 115 13.56 5.38 -6.47
N GLN A 116 14.26 6.26 -5.72
CA GLN A 116 13.94 7.68 -5.68
C GLN A 116 14.12 8.37 -7.04
N ASP A 117 15.15 7.98 -7.81
CA ASP A 117 15.39 8.53 -9.15
C ASP A 117 14.30 8.08 -10.13
N ILE A 118 13.97 6.78 -10.13
CA ILE A 118 12.88 6.21 -10.94
C ILE A 118 11.56 6.91 -10.61
N TRP A 119 11.24 7.05 -9.31
CA TRP A 119 10.01 7.69 -8.85
C TRP A 119 9.92 9.14 -9.30
N GLN A 120 10.99 9.92 -9.08
CA GLN A 120 11.04 11.34 -9.45
C GLN A 120 10.99 11.53 -10.96
N THR A 121 11.66 10.65 -11.71
CA THR A 121 11.64 10.63 -13.17
C THR A 121 10.23 10.34 -13.68
N ALA A 122 9.57 9.31 -13.16
CA ALA A 122 8.22 8.92 -13.56
C ALA A 122 7.20 10.04 -13.27
N TYR A 123 7.35 10.70 -12.11
CA TYR A 123 6.45 11.77 -11.68
C TYR A 123 6.70 13.11 -12.40
N MET A 124 7.96 13.56 -12.53
CA MET A 124 8.27 14.91 -13.00
C MET A 124 8.55 15.01 -14.50
N MET A 125 9.18 14.01 -15.14
CA MET A 125 9.63 14.14 -16.53
C MET A 125 8.49 14.15 -17.54
N ARG A 126 7.26 13.80 -17.13
CA ARG A 126 6.08 13.80 -17.99
C ARG A 126 5.46 15.18 -18.24
N PHE A 127 6.05 16.26 -17.69
CA PHE A 127 5.54 17.63 -17.69
C PHE A 127 4.19 17.78 -16.97
N TYR A 128 3.14 17.12 -17.46
CA TYR A 128 1.88 16.91 -16.75
C TYR A 128 2.05 15.81 -15.71
N ARG A 129 1.73 16.12 -14.45
CA ARG A 129 2.03 15.26 -13.30
C ARG A 129 0.77 14.65 -12.73
N GLY A 130 0.91 13.42 -12.24
CA GLY A 130 -0.06 12.79 -11.35
C GLY A 130 -1.39 12.41 -12.01
N GLY A 131 -2.45 12.50 -11.21
CA GLY A 131 -3.76 11.94 -11.54
C GLY A 131 -3.86 10.43 -11.27
N PRO A 132 -5.08 9.89 -11.19
CA PRO A 132 -5.34 8.54 -10.72
C PRO A 132 -4.59 7.47 -11.53
N VAL A 133 -4.60 7.60 -12.86
CA VAL A 133 -4.01 6.59 -13.75
C VAL A 133 -2.49 6.53 -13.64
N LEU A 134 -1.81 7.68 -13.72
CA LEU A 134 -0.34 7.72 -13.72
C LEU A 134 0.22 7.37 -12.34
N MET A 135 -0.41 7.87 -11.27
CA MET A 135 0.02 7.56 -9.92
C MET A 135 -0.27 6.10 -9.55
N SER A 136 -1.33 5.49 -10.07
CA SER A 136 -1.58 4.05 -9.82
C SER A 136 -0.58 3.16 -10.54
N ALA A 137 -0.22 3.48 -11.78
CA ALA A 137 0.85 2.76 -12.48
C ALA A 137 2.20 2.93 -11.76
N LEU A 138 2.53 4.15 -11.32
CA LEU A 138 3.74 4.41 -10.55
C LEU A 138 3.75 3.67 -9.21
N SER A 139 2.61 3.55 -8.55
CA SER A 139 2.50 2.85 -7.26
C SER A 139 2.91 1.38 -7.37
N GLY A 140 2.41 0.66 -8.37
CA GLY A 140 2.78 -0.75 -8.55
C GLY A 140 4.25 -0.93 -8.90
N LEU A 141 4.83 -0.04 -9.69
CA LEU A 141 6.28 -0.05 -9.93
C LEU A 141 7.07 0.22 -8.63
N ASP A 142 6.71 1.26 -7.89
CA ASP A 142 7.38 1.65 -6.63
C ASP A 142 7.34 0.52 -5.59
N ILE A 143 6.18 -0.10 -5.37
CA ILE A 143 6.03 -1.21 -4.43
C ILE A 143 6.92 -2.40 -4.86
N ALA A 144 6.95 -2.74 -6.15
CA ALA A 144 7.79 -3.84 -6.65
C ALA A 144 9.29 -3.55 -6.47
N LEU A 145 9.73 -2.31 -6.69
CA LEU A 145 11.12 -1.91 -6.48
C LEU A 145 11.53 -1.95 -5.01
N TRP A 146 10.64 -1.53 -4.10
CA TRP A 146 10.87 -1.68 -2.66
C TRP A 146 10.93 -3.15 -2.22
N ASP A 147 10.08 -4.00 -2.81
CA ASP A 147 10.12 -5.44 -2.59
C ASP A 147 11.45 -6.06 -3.05
N ILE A 148 11.93 -5.71 -4.26
CA ILE A 148 13.26 -6.10 -4.77
C ILE A 148 14.36 -5.68 -3.80
N LYS A 149 14.37 -4.41 -3.39
CA LYS A 149 15.42 -3.87 -2.51
C LYS A 149 15.45 -4.59 -1.17
N GLY A 150 14.30 -4.81 -0.55
CA GLY A 150 14.22 -5.56 0.71
C GLY A 150 14.65 -7.02 0.56
N LYS A 151 14.29 -7.68 -0.55
CA LYS A 151 14.72 -9.06 -0.84
C LYS A 151 16.23 -9.17 -1.05
N ARG A 152 16.82 -8.29 -1.86
CA ARG A 152 18.27 -8.25 -2.11
C ARG A 152 19.08 -8.00 -0.83
N LEU A 153 18.57 -7.15 0.05
CA LEU A 153 19.22 -6.84 1.33
C LEU A 153 18.84 -7.81 2.46
N GLY A 154 17.96 -8.77 2.21
CA GLY A 154 17.51 -9.76 3.20
C GLY A 154 16.76 -9.16 4.39
N VAL A 155 16.10 -8.00 4.22
CA VAL A 155 15.39 -7.30 5.30
C VAL A 155 14.00 -6.84 4.86
N PRO A 156 13.03 -6.76 5.79
CA PRO A 156 11.72 -6.17 5.50
C PRO A 156 11.85 -4.68 5.18
N VAL A 157 10.94 -4.16 4.36
CA VAL A 157 10.94 -2.74 3.96
C VAL A 157 10.91 -1.79 5.15
N TRP A 158 10.14 -2.05 6.22
CA TRP A 158 10.11 -1.20 7.43
C TRP A 158 11.50 -1.04 8.06
N HIS A 159 12.41 -2.00 7.88
CA HIS A 159 13.79 -1.89 8.35
C HIS A 159 14.55 -0.82 7.55
N LEU A 160 14.41 -0.86 6.22
CA LEU A 160 14.95 0.17 5.32
C LEU A 160 14.30 1.53 5.54
N LEU A 161 13.05 1.55 6.03
CA LEU A 161 12.35 2.77 6.37
C LEU A 161 12.80 3.40 7.72
N GLY A 162 13.83 2.86 8.37
CA GLY A 162 14.39 3.40 9.62
C GLY A 162 14.01 2.59 10.86
N GLY A 163 13.39 1.42 10.68
CA GLY A 163 12.98 0.55 11.76
C GLY A 163 11.50 0.70 12.12
N LYS A 164 11.01 -0.26 12.91
CA LYS A 164 9.63 -0.25 13.41
C LYS A 164 9.50 0.63 14.65
N VAL A 165 8.40 1.35 14.74
CA VAL A 165 7.98 2.12 15.94
C VAL A 165 6.80 1.44 16.67
N ARG A 166 6.39 0.26 16.18
CA ARG A 166 5.38 -0.62 16.79
C ARG A 166 5.59 -2.07 16.36
N ASP A 167 5.13 -3.03 17.16
CA ASP A 167 5.29 -4.47 16.91
C ASP A 167 4.11 -5.14 16.19
N ARG A 168 2.98 -4.45 16.14
CA ARG A 168 1.71 -4.94 15.58
C ARG A 168 0.89 -3.80 14.99
N VAL A 169 0.04 -4.12 14.04
CA VAL A 169 -0.78 -3.18 13.27
C VAL A 169 -2.25 -3.45 13.59
N LYS A 170 -2.98 -2.44 14.11
CA LYS A 170 -4.43 -2.55 14.34
C LYS A 170 -5.12 -2.62 12.99
N VAL A 171 -6.06 -3.55 12.81
CA VAL A 171 -6.82 -3.73 11.57
C VAL A 171 -8.32 -3.62 11.81
N TYR A 172 -9.06 -3.18 10.78
CA TYR A 172 -10.52 -3.28 10.75
C TYR A 172 -10.99 -4.02 9.51
N GLY A 173 -12.16 -4.66 9.62
CA GLY A 173 -12.81 -5.36 8.52
C GLY A 173 -14.07 -4.63 8.05
N TRP A 174 -14.45 -4.82 6.80
CA TRP A 174 -15.61 -4.15 6.23
C TRP A 174 -16.91 -4.95 6.40
N ILE A 175 -18.04 -4.28 6.64
CA ILE A 175 -19.39 -4.86 6.78
C ILE A 175 -20.45 -4.06 6.02
N GLY A 176 -21.57 -4.72 5.69
CA GLY A 176 -22.81 -4.06 5.25
C GLY A 176 -23.06 -3.99 3.74
N GLY A 177 -22.09 -4.22 2.86
CA GLY A 177 -22.33 -4.12 1.41
C GLY A 177 -22.80 -2.74 0.94
N ASP A 178 -23.08 -2.61 -0.36
CA ASP A 178 -23.68 -1.39 -0.93
C ASP A 178 -25.06 -1.08 -0.37
N HIS A 179 -25.85 -2.12 -0.02
CA HIS A 179 -27.17 -1.99 0.61
C HIS A 179 -27.20 -2.66 1.98
N PRO A 180 -26.91 -1.92 3.06
CA PRO A 180 -26.67 -2.50 4.38
C PRO A 180 -27.94 -2.98 5.06
N LYS A 181 -28.24 -4.26 4.79
CA LYS A 181 -29.06 -5.13 5.62
C LYS A 181 -28.14 -5.98 6.49
N ASP A 182 -28.62 -6.35 7.68
CA ASP A 182 -27.96 -7.33 8.55
C ASP A 182 -26.54 -6.96 9.04
N VAL A 183 -26.25 -5.66 9.28
CA VAL A 183 -24.94 -5.23 9.82
C VAL A 183 -24.59 -5.86 11.17
N LEU A 184 -25.60 -6.23 11.97
CA LEU A 184 -25.40 -6.90 13.26
C LEU A 184 -24.76 -8.28 13.07
N SER A 185 -25.27 -9.10 12.15
CA SER A 185 -24.71 -10.45 11.92
C SER A 185 -23.31 -10.35 11.32
N ALA A 186 -23.10 -9.44 10.37
CA ALA A 186 -21.78 -9.18 9.79
C ALA A 186 -20.77 -8.69 10.85
N ALA A 187 -21.16 -7.79 11.76
CA ALA A 187 -20.30 -7.35 12.86
C ALA A 187 -19.93 -8.51 13.80
N LEU A 188 -20.90 -9.36 14.15
CA LEU A 188 -20.64 -10.56 14.96
C LEU A 188 -19.69 -11.53 14.26
N GLU A 189 -19.81 -11.70 12.94
CA GLU A 189 -18.87 -12.51 12.16
C GLU A 189 -17.45 -11.92 12.19
N ARG A 190 -17.30 -10.61 11.96
CA ARG A 190 -15.98 -9.94 12.07
C ARG A 190 -15.39 -10.07 13.47
N LYS A 191 -16.22 -9.97 14.51
CA LYS A 191 -15.79 -10.20 15.88
C LYS A 191 -15.27 -11.62 16.11
N GLN A 192 -15.94 -12.63 15.53
CA GLN A 192 -15.48 -14.02 15.59
C GLN A 192 -14.17 -14.24 14.82
N GLN A 193 -13.93 -13.48 13.75
CA GLN A 193 -12.66 -13.45 13.02
C GLN A 193 -11.55 -12.71 13.77
N GLY A 194 -11.83 -12.16 14.96
CA GLY A 194 -10.85 -11.51 15.83
C GLY A 194 -10.75 -10.01 15.66
N PHE A 195 -11.54 -9.37 14.78
CA PHE A 195 -11.57 -7.91 14.67
C PHE A 195 -12.19 -7.25 15.91
N THR A 196 -11.71 -6.07 16.26
CA THR A 196 -12.30 -5.20 17.30
C THR A 196 -12.95 -3.94 16.71
N ALA A 197 -12.70 -3.68 15.43
CA ALA A 197 -13.18 -2.53 14.69
C ALA A 197 -13.69 -2.95 13.32
N VAL A 198 -14.70 -2.24 12.82
CA VAL A 198 -15.25 -2.44 11.48
C VAL A 198 -15.44 -1.11 10.75
N LYS A 199 -15.54 -1.15 9.42
CA LYS A 199 -16.01 -0.03 8.59
C LYS A 199 -17.28 -0.44 7.85
N MET A 200 -18.21 0.50 7.68
CA MET A 200 -19.46 0.25 6.97
C MET A 200 -19.93 1.47 6.18
N ASN A 201 -20.80 1.22 5.21
CA ASN A 201 -21.51 2.27 4.50
C ASN A 201 -22.43 3.08 5.43
N GLY A 202 -22.28 4.40 5.35
CA GLY A 202 -23.10 5.39 6.01
C GLY A 202 -24.50 5.39 5.44
N THR A 203 -24.70 5.75 4.18
CA THR A 203 -26.02 5.82 3.53
C THR A 203 -25.91 5.49 2.05
N ASP A 204 -27.01 5.06 1.43
CA ASP A 204 -27.16 5.11 -0.02
C ASP A 204 -27.05 6.57 -0.51
N ALA A 205 -26.83 6.77 -1.81
CA ALA A 205 -26.80 8.11 -2.39
C ALA A 205 -28.10 8.88 -2.14
N ILE A 206 -27.99 10.07 -1.57
CA ILE A 206 -29.14 10.91 -1.20
C ILE A 206 -29.33 12.08 -2.17
N SER A 207 -30.52 12.69 -2.16
CA SER A 207 -30.77 13.95 -2.86
C SER A 207 -30.00 15.12 -2.26
N TRP A 208 -29.83 16.20 -3.05
CA TRP A 208 -29.13 17.43 -2.62
C TRP A 208 -29.60 17.95 -1.27
N ILE A 209 -30.93 17.98 -1.08
CA ILE A 209 -31.62 18.16 0.18
C ILE A 209 -32.75 17.13 0.17
N ASP A 210 -32.81 16.31 1.22
CA ASP A 210 -33.79 15.23 1.33
C ASP A 210 -34.46 15.29 2.72
N SER A 211 -35.49 14.47 2.93
CA SER A 211 -36.08 14.31 4.25
C SER A 211 -35.02 13.81 5.24
N PRO A 212 -34.86 14.42 6.43
CA PRO A 212 -33.97 13.90 7.48
C PRO A 212 -34.26 12.43 7.88
N ASP A 213 -35.45 11.91 7.55
CA ASP A 213 -35.81 10.51 7.81
C ASP A 213 -34.88 9.51 7.11
N VAL A 214 -34.30 9.86 5.96
CA VAL A 214 -33.37 8.96 5.23
C VAL A 214 -32.11 8.65 6.04
N LEU A 215 -31.76 9.51 7.01
CA LEU A 215 -30.58 9.38 7.86
C LEU A 215 -30.79 8.38 9.02
N LYS A 216 -32.03 8.06 9.37
CA LYS A 216 -32.36 7.20 10.52
C LYS A 216 -31.78 5.78 10.37
N GLY A 217 -31.71 5.27 9.15
CA GLY A 217 -31.15 3.94 8.87
C GLY A 217 -29.68 3.85 9.26
N THR A 218 -28.88 4.90 8.97
CA THR A 218 -27.47 4.96 9.34
C THR A 218 -27.28 4.93 10.84
N VAL A 219 -28.07 5.72 11.56
CA VAL A 219 -28.04 5.80 13.03
C VAL A 219 -28.32 4.43 13.66
N GLU A 220 -29.34 3.73 13.17
CA GLU A 220 -29.69 2.40 13.68
C GLU A 220 -28.58 1.37 13.43
N ARG A 221 -27.94 1.40 12.27
CA ARG A 221 -26.81 0.50 11.96
C ARG A 221 -25.63 0.71 12.90
N ILE A 222 -25.25 1.96 13.18
CA ILE A 222 -24.16 2.25 14.12
C ILE A 222 -24.52 1.71 15.50
N ARG A 223 -25.76 1.95 15.95
CA ARG A 223 -26.24 1.47 17.25
C ARG A 223 -26.09 -0.05 17.37
N GLN A 224 -26.37 -0.80 16.31
CA GLN A 224 -26.20 -2.26 16.28
C GLN A 224 -24.73 -2.69 16.38
N VAL A 225 -23.81 -2.01 15.69
CA VAL A 225 -22.37 -2.32 15.79
C VAL A 225 -21.83 -1.98 17.18
N ARG A 226 -22.21 -0.82 17.73
CA ARG A 226 -21.83 -0.42 19.09
C ARG A 226 -22.39 -1.35 20.15
N PHE A 227 -23.60 -1.89 19.95
CA PHE A 227 -24.22 -2.86 20.85
C PHE A 227 -23.39 -4.14 21.01
N VAL A 228 -22.67 -4.57 19.97
CA VAL A 228 -21.76 -5.73 20.05
C VAL A 228 -20.34 -5.36 20.51
N ASN A 229 -20.15 -4.15 21.02
CA ASN A 229 -18.89 -3.62 21.56
C ASN A 229 -17.74 -3.66 20.54
N MET A 230 -17.97 -3.10 19.35
CA MET A 230 -16.94 -2.87 18.33
C MET A 230 -16.83 -1.39 18.01
N ASP A 231 -15.63 -0.94 17.67
CA ASP A 231 -15.42 0.37 17.05
C ASP A 231 -15.97 0.36 15.62
N VAL A 232 -16.48 1.50 15.13
CA VAL A 232 -17.04 1.59 13.77
C VAL A 232 -16.65 2.88 13.07
N GLY A 233 -15.95 2.76 11.94
CA GLY A 233 -15.84 3.82 10.95
C GLY A 233 -17.06 3.85 10.04
N VAL A 234 -17.53 5.04 9.65
CA VAL A 234 -18.72 5.19 8.82
C VAL A 234 -18.36 5.96 7.56
N ASP A 235 -18.50 5.31 6.42
CA ASP A 235 -18.04 5.79 5.12
C ASP A 235 -19.19 6.27 4.25
N PHE A 236 -19.11 7.52 3.80
CA PHE A 236 -20.18 8.18 3.06
C PHE A 236 -19.91 8.15 1.54
N HIS A 237 -18.71 7.75 1.10
CA HIS A 237 -18.30 7.69 -0.31
C HIS A 237 -18.48 9.02 -1.08
N GLY A 238 -18.54 10.16 -0.38
CA GLY A 238 -18.90 11.44 -0.99
C GLY A 238 -20.34 11.51 -1.54
N ARG A 239 -21.20 10.53 -1.23
CA ARG A 239 -22.57 10.40 -1.77
C ARG A 239 -23.62 11.21 -0.99
N VAL A 240 -23.15 12.13 -0.13
CA VAL A 240 -23.95 13.00 0.72
C VAL A 240 -23.61 14.44 0.39
N HIS A 241 -24.62 15.31 0.39
CA HIS A 241 -24.41 16.74 0.10
C HIS A 241 -24.29 17.56 1.39
N LYS A 242 -23.55 18.68 1.36
CA LYS A 242 -23.20 19.52 2.54
C LYS A 242 -24.36 19.77 3.51
N GLY A 243 -25.55 20.09 3.00
CA GLY A 243 -26.73 20.36 3.83
C GLY A 243 -27.22 19.15 4.64
N MET A 244 -27.05 17.95 4.10
CA MET A 244 -27.42 16.68 4.75
C MET A 244 -26.26 16.09 5.56
N ALA A 245 -25.02 16.23 5.08
CA ALA A 245 -23.81 15.73 5.74
C ALA A 245 -23.67 16.28 7.16
N LYS A 246 -23.93 17.58 7.34
CA LYS A 246 -23.92 18.24 8.66
C LYS A 246 -24.94 17.64 9.63
N GLN A 247 -26.13 17.33 9.13
CA GLN A 247 -27.18 16.72 9.96
C GLN A 247 -26.79 15.30 10.35
N LEU A 248 -26.34 14.50 9.37
CA LEU A 248 -25.92 13.14 9.63
C LEU A 248 -24.76 13.10 10.63
N ALA A 249 -23.70 13.87 10.40
CA ALA A 249 -22.55 13.95 11.32
C ALA A 249 -22.98 14.26 12.76
N LYS A 250 -23.91 15.20 12.96
CA LYS A 250 -24.44 15.53 14.29
C LYS A 250 -25.26 14.40 14.91
N LEU A 251 -26.06 13.69 14.09
CA LEU A 251 -26.84 12.53 14.54
C LEU A 251 -25.96 11.35 14.96
N LEU A 252 -24.74 11.25 14.44
CA LEU A 252 -23.82 10.15 14.77
C LEU A 252 -23.03 10.39 16.06
N GLU A 253 -22.84 11.64 16.51
CA GLU A 253 -22.02 11.97 17.70
C GLU A 253 -22.37 11.18 18.97
N PRO A 254 -23.66 10.98 19.35
CA PRO A 254 -23.99 10.23 20.56
C PRO A 254 -23.51 8.77 20.54
N TYR A 255 -23.22 8.24 19.36
CA TYR A 255 -22.76 6.87 19.15
C TYR A 255 -21.25 6.76 18.95
N GLN A 256 -20.53 7.90 18.97
CA GLN A 256 -19.08 8.00 18.96
C GLN A 256 -18.40 7.06 17.93
N PRO A 257 -18.77 7.12 16.64
CA PRO A 257 -18.06 6.33 15.64
C PRO A 257 -16.57 6.69 15.65
N LEU A 258 -15.72 5.75 15.25
CA LEU A 258 -14.27 5.91 15.23
C LEU A 258 -13.87 7.07 14.31
N PHE A 259 -14.57 7.21 13.17
CA PHE A 259 -14.47 8.33 12.25
C PHE A 259 -15.67 8.38 11.30
N ILE A 260 -15.88 9.54 10.67
CA ILE A 260 -16.71 9.72 9.48
C ILE A 260 -15.77 9.88 8.28
N GLU A 261 -15.87 8.97 7.31
CA GLU A 261 -15.04 8.92 6.11
C GLU A 261 -15.77 9.53 4.90
N GLU A 262 -15.03 10.29 4.09
CA GLU A 262 -15.48 10.94 2.84
C GLU A 262 -16.87 11.60 2.97
N PRO A 263 -17.09 12.50 3.97
CA PRO A 263 -18.41 13.11 4.20
C PRO A 263 -18.91 13.92 2.99
N LEU A 264 -17.97 14.39 2.16
CA LEU A 264 -18.15 15.08 0.89
C LEU A 264 -17.03 14.65 -0.06
N LEU A 265 -17.20 14.92 -1.35
CA LEU A 265 -16.15 14.69 -2.35
C LEU A 265 -14.85 15.47 -2.06
N PRO A 266 -13.67 14.90 -2.40
CA PRO A 266 -12.34 15.45 -2.12
C PRO A 266 -11.92 16.59 -3.07
N THR A 267 -12.89 17.41 -3.48
CA THR A 267 -12.69 18.69 -4.17
C THR A 267 -13.11 19.89 -3.30
N GLN A 268 -13.54 19.63 -2.05
CA GLN A 268 -14.26 20.57 -1.19
C GLN A 268 -13.59 20.74 0.19
N PRO A 269 -12.30 21.13 0.26
CA PRO A 269 -11.58 21.18 1.54
C PRO A 269 -12.15 22.21 2.53
N ASP A 270 -12.73 23.32 2.03
CA ASP A 270 -13.37 24.34 2.86
C ASP A 270 -14.68 23.84 3.47
N GLU A 271 -15.50 23.16 2.68
CA GLU A 271 -16.77 22.60 3.14
C GLU A 271 -16.56 21.46 4.14
N ILE A 272 -15.51 20.66 3.97
CA ILE A 272 -15.16 19.60 4.92
C ILE A 272 -14.67 20.22 6.24
N ALA A 273 -13.85 21.28 6.19
CA ALA A 273 -13.48 22.04 7.39
C ALA A 273 -14.68 22.65 8.12
N ASP A 274 -15.70 23.12 7.39
CA ASP A 274 -16.96 23.57 8.01
C ASP A 274 -17.69 22.46 8.77
N ILE A 275 -17.62 21.21 8.30
CA ILE A 275 -18.22 20.04 8.97
C ILE A 275 -17.39 19.68 10.20
N SER A 276 -16.07 19.55 10.06
CA SER A 276 -15.15 19.23 11.17
C SER A 276 -15.35 20.17 12.36
N ARG A 277 -15.52 21.48 12.13
CA ARG A 277 -15.72 22.49 13.21
C ARG A 277 -17.00 22.34 14.03
N ILE A 278 -18.00 21.58 13.57
CA ILE A 278 -19.31 21.48 14.25
C ILE A 278 -19.56 20.14 14.93
N VAL A 279 -18.65 19.19 14.79
CA VAL A 279 -18.70 17.88 15.44
C VAL A 279 -17.41 17.56 16.16
N SER A 280 -17.50 16.67 17.15
CA SER A 280 -16.36 16.09 17.86
C SER A 280 -15.89 14.76 17.28
N THR A 281 -16.69 14.18 16.39
CA THR A 281 -16.35 12.93 15.69
C THR A 281 -15.21 13.18 14.69
N PRO A 282 -14.15 12.36 14.70
CA PRO A 282 -13.04 12.49 13.75
C PRO A 282 -13.50 12.40 12.29
N ILE A 283 -12.91 13.22 11.42
CA ILE A 283 -13.14 13.21 9.98
C ILE A 283 -11.95 12.53 9.27
N ALA A 284 -12.24 11.56 8.41
CA ALA A 284 -11.28 10.83 7.62
C ALA A 284 -11.50 11.07 6.11
N LEU A 285 -10.41 11.18 5.35
CA LEU A 285 -10.45 11.39 3.90
C LEU A 285 -9.09 11.08 3.27
N GLY A 286 -9.08 10.70 1.99
CA GLY A 286 -7.83 10.68 1.23
C GLY A 286 -7.74 9.62 0.14
N GLU A 287 -8.73 8.72 0.02
CA GLU A 287 -8.68 7.61 -0.94
C GLU A 287 -8.56 8.11 -2.39
N ARG A 288 -9.11 9.30 -2.69
CA ARG A 288 -9.09 9.93 -4.02
C ARG A 288 -8.10 11.11 -4.12
N LEU A 289 -7.13 11.19 -3.21
CA LEU A 289 -6.02 12.14 -3.24
C LEU A 289 -4.71 11.39 -3.57
N TYR A 290 -4.01 11.83 -4.61
CA TYR A 290 -2.93 11.02 -5.22
C TYR A 290 -1.52 11.49 -4.87
N THR A 291 -1.35 12.63 -4.21
CA THR A 291 -0.03 13.17 -3.88
C THR A 291 -0.07 13.97 -2.58
N ARG A 292 1.08 14.14 -1.92
CA ARG A 292 1.17 15.02 -0.73
C ARG A 292 0.72 16.47 -1.00
N TYR A 293 0.79 16.92 -2.26
CA TYR A 293 0.34 18.26 -2.66
C TYR A 293 -1.18 18.37 -2.63
N GLU A 294 -1.89 17.29 -2.91
CA GLU A 294 -3.36 17.23 -2.87
C GLU A 294 -3.89 17.09 -1.44
N PHE A 295 -3.11 16.47 -0.53
CA PHE A 295 -3.42 16.45 0.90
C PHE A 295 -3.22 17.81 1.59
N ARG A 296 -2.25 18.60 1.12
CA ARG A 296 -1.83 19.86 1.79
C ARG A 296 -3.00 20.81 2.13
N PRO A 297 -3.97 21.11 1.24
CA PRO A 297 -5.08 22.01 1.59
C PRO A 297 -5.96 21.49 2.73
N TYR A 298 -6.11 20.17 2.87
CA TYR A 298 -6.90 19.56 3.95
C TYR A 298 -6.20 19.69 5.30
N PHE A 299 -4.87 19.56 5.31
CA PHE A 299 -4.07 19.77 6.51
C PHE A 299 -4.04 21.26 6.93
N GLU A 300 -3.74 22.17 5.99
CA GLU A 300 -3.66 23.61 6.27
C GLU A 300 -5.00 24.22 6.74
N LYS A 301 -6.13 23.62 6.35
CA LYS A 301 -7.47 24.07 6.77
C LYS A 301 -8.00 23.35 8.01
N HIS A 302 -7.25 22.39 8.56
CA HIS A 302 -7.70 21.51 9.64
C HIS A 302 -9.03 20.80 9.29
N ALA A 303 -9.12 20.29 8.06
CA ALA A 303 -10.34 19.69 7.55
C ALA A 303 -10.54 18.25 8.01
N ILE A 304 -9.45 17.54 8.28
CA ILE A 304 -9.42 16.09 8.55
C ILE A 304 -8.55 15.79 9.77
N ASP A 305 -8.91 14.74 10.49
CA ASP A 305 -8.19 14.20 11.65
C ASP A 305 -7.42 12.92 11.26
N ILE A 306 -7.83 12.27 10.17
CA ILE A 306 -7.23 11.02 9.66
C ILE A 306 -7.02 11.14 8.15
N ALA A 307 -5.77 11.02 7.70
CA ALA A 307 -5.41 10.90 6.29
C ALA A 307 -5.48 9.43 5.84
N GLN A 308 -6.17 9.19 4.72
CA GLN A 308 -6.39 7.86 4.15
C GLN A 308 -5.85 7.71 2.72
N PRO A 309 -4.55 8.00 2.46
CA PRO A 309 -3.97 7.71 1.14
C PRO A 309 -4.06 6.22 0.82
N ASP A 310 -4.41 5.89 -0.42
CA ASP A 310 -4.30 4.53 -0.94
C ASP A 310 -2.89 4.32 -1.50
N VAL A 311 -2.19 3.28 -1.04
CA VAL A 311 -0.80 2.99 -1.46
C VAL A 311 -0.66 2.67 -2.94
N SER A 312 -1.68 2.07 -3.54
CA SER A 312 -1.78 1.74 -4.96
C SER A 312 -2.27 2.91 -5.81
N HIS A 313 -2.59 4.06 -5.22
CA HIS A 313 -2.98 5.27 -5.95
C HIS A 313 -2.10 6.48 -5.68
N CYS A 314 -1.45 6.58 -4.51
CA CYS A 314 -0.70 7.77 -4.13
C CYS A 314 0.74 7.79 -4.64
N GLY A 315 1.21 6.76 -5.34
CA GLY A 315 2.59 6.63 -5.79
C GLY A 315 3.44 5.69 -4.94
N GLY A 316 2.82 4.68 -4.33
CA GLY A 316 3.52 3.60 -3.64
C GLY A 316 4.02 3.93 -2.24
N ILE A 317 4.92 3.09 -1.74
CA ILE A 317 5.54 3.18 -0.41
C ILE A 317 6.29 4.52 -0.27
N THR A 318 6.97 4.95 -1.34
CA THR A 318 7.74 6.20 -1.34
C THR A 318 6.87 7.40 -1.02
N GLU A 319 5.74 7.59 -1.71
CA GLU A 319 4.86 8.74 -1.46
C GLU A 319 3.98 8.55 -0.22
N LEU A 320 3.54 7.32 0.07
CA LEU A 320 2.77 7.03 1.28
C LEU A 320 3.54 7.42 2.55
N ARG A 321 4.82 7.07 2.64
CA ARG A 321 5.69 7.50 3.75
C ARG A 321 5.77 9.03 3.86
N ASN A 322 5.89 9.69 2.71
CA ASN A 322 6.01 11.15 2.66
C ASN A 322 4.72 11.85 3.09
N ILE A 323 3.56 11.33 2.68
CA ILE A 323 2.24 11.80 3.13
C ILE A 323 2.10 11.58 4.64
N ALA A 324 2.48 10.41 5.15
CA ALA A 324 2.44 10.11 6.59
C ALA A 324 3.27 11.11 7.40
N SER A 325 4.50 11.39 6.95
CA SER A 325 5.41 12.35 7.60
C SER A 325 4.87 13.79 7.53
N LEU A 326 4.22 14.16 6.42
CA LEU A 326 3.56 15.46 6.30
C LEU A 326 2.37 15.57 7.26
N ALA A 327 1.49 14.55 7.30
CA ALA A 327 0.32 14.51 8.17
C ALA A 327 0.70 14.63 9.67
N GLU A 328 1.81 13.98 10.07
CA GLU A 328 2.34 14.07 11.43
C GLU A 328 2.61 15.52 11.87
N THR A 329 3.05 16.41 10.97
CA THR A 329 3.30 17.83 11.30
C THR A 329 2.03 18.64 11.59
N TYR A 330 0.85 18.09 11.30
CA TYR A 330 -0.45 18.72 11.53
C TYR A 330 -1.27 18.00 12.62
N ASP A 331 -0.67 17.05 13.36
CA ASP A 331 -1.38 16.19 14.32
C ASP A 331 -2.50 15.36 13.67
N VAL A 332 -2.28 14.95 12.40
CA VAL A 332 -3.21 14.12 11.63
C VAL A 332 -2.73 12.68 11.62
N ALA A 333 -3.62 11.76 11.98
CA ALA A 333 -3.34 10.33 12.00
C ALA A 333 -3.30 9.73 10.59
N LEU A 334 -2.58 8.63 10.42
CA LEU A 334 -2.53 7.87 9.17
C LEU A 334 -3.36 6.58 9.29
N ALA A 335 -4.31 6.38 8.38
CA ALA A 335 -5.03 5.13 8.21
C ALA A 335 -5.16 4.79 6.71
N PRO A 336 -4.16 4.13 6.10
CA PRO A 336 -4.12 3.91 4.66
C PRO A 336 -5.38 3.19 4.16
N HIS A 337 -6.01 3.74 3.12
CA HIS A 337 -7.10 3.10 2.40
C HIS A 337 -6.55 1.86 1.69
N CYS A 338 -7.21 0.70 1.84
CA CYS A 338 -6.71 -0.55 1.26
C CYS A 338 -7.80 -1.62 1.07
N PRO A 339 -8.85 -1.36 0.28
CA PRO A 339 -9.83 -2.36 -0.13
C PRO A 339 -9.30 -3.32 -1.22
N LEU A 340 -7.98 -3.45 -1.33
CA LEU A 340 -7.26 -4.02 -2.47
C LEU A 340 -6.70 -5.42 -2.16
N GLY A 341 -5.71 -5.87 -2.93
CA GLY A 341 -5.05 -7.16 -2.79
C GLY A 341 -3.99 -7.23 -1.68
N PRO A 342 -3.38 -8.42 -1.53
CA PRO A 342 -2.39 -8.69 -0.48
C PRO A 342 -1.10 -7.88 -0.65
N ILE A 343 -0.74 -7.51 -1.87
CA ILE A 343 0.49 -6.75 -2.15
C ILE A 343 0.33 -5.30 -1.67
N ALA A 344 -0.80 -4.66 -1.99
CA ALA A 344 -1.14 -3.34 -1.45
C ALA A 344 -1.22 -3.37 0.08
N LEU A 345 -1.89 -4.37 0.66
CA LEU A 345 -1.98 -4.50 2.12
C LEU A 345 -0.60 -4.64 2.77
N ALA A 346 0.27 -5.48 2.22
CA ALA A 346 1.64 -5.64 2.72
C ALA A 346 2.41 -4.31 2.65
N ALA A 347 2.33 -3.57 1.54
CA ALA A 347 2.95 -2.26 1.39
C ALA A 347 2.45 -1.24 2.43
N CYS A 348 1.14 -1.17 2.66
CA CYS A 348 0.53 -0.38 3.72
C CYS A 348 1.10 -0.75 5.10
N VAL A 349 1.20 -2.04 5.41
CA VAL A 349 1.73 -2.55 6.69
C VAL A 349 3.20 -2.16 6.89
N GLN A 350 4.03 -2.20 5.85
CA GLN A 350 5.44 -1.78 5.92
C GLN A 350 5.56 -0.30 6.34
N VAL A 351 4.72 0.59 5.80
CA VAL A 351 4.68 1.99 6.24
C VAL A 351 4.05 2.13 7.62
N ALA A 352 2.95 1.44 7.88
CA ALA A 352 2.27 1.44 9.18
C ALA A 352 3.19 1.00 10.33
N LEU A 353 4.18 0.14 10.09
CA LEU A 353 5.15 -0.26 11.11
C LEU A 353 6.18 0.83 11.45
N SER A 354 6.46 1.75 10.53
CA SER A 354 7.49 2.80 10.67
C SER A 354 6.92 4.21 10.91
N ALA A 355 5.66 4.48 10.59
CA ALA A 355 5.04 5.80 10.73
C ALA A 355 4.49 6.04 12.15
N PRO A 356 4.98 7.01 12.94
CA PRO A 356 4.53 7.22 14.32
C PRO A 356 3.04 7.56 14.45
N ASN A 357 2.48 8.30 13.50
CA ASN A 357 1.07 8.72 13.47
C ASN A 357 0.09 7.67 12.91
N PHE A 358 0.52 6.44 12.61
CA PHE A 358 -0.38 5.37 12.18
C PHE A 358 -1.39 4.97 13.29
N VAL A 359 -2.67 4.84 12.93
CA VAL A 359 -3.76 4.51 13.86
C VAL A 359 -4.45 3.16 13.58
N ILE A 360 -4.81 2.85 12.33
CA ILE A 360 -5.51 1.61 11.97
C ILE A 360 -5.39 1.33 10.46
N GLN A 361 -5.41 0.04 10.07
CA GLN A 361 -5.28 -0.40 8.68
C GLN A 361 -6.57 -1.06 8.20
N GLU A 362 -7.08 -0.65 7.04
CA GLU A 362 -8.15 -1.36 6.35
C GLU A 362 -7.65 -2.72 5.82
N MET A 363 -8.44 -3.77 6.01
CA MET A 363 -8.12 -5.12 5.53
C MET A 363 -9.31 -5.73 4.77
N SER A 364 -9.09 -6.09 3.52
CA SER A 364 -10.09 -6.55 2.56
C SER A 364 -10.40 -8.06 2.63
N TRP A 365 -10.19 -8.70 3.78
CA TRP A 365 -10.40 -10.14 3.93
C TRP A 365 -11.89 -10.50 4.01
N LYS A 366 -12.35 -11.42 3.15
CA LYS A 366 -13.75 -11.87 3.03
C LYS A 366 -14.71 -10.71 2.81
N MET A 367 -14.34 -9.72 2.00
CA MET A 367 -15.27 -8.64 1.64
C MET A 367 -16.40 -9.17 0.74
N HIS A 368 -17.57 -8.55 0.83
CA HIS A 368 -18.79 -8.96 0.12
C HIS A 368 -18.60 -9.10 -1.41
N TYR A 369 -17.94 -8.14 -2.06
CA TYR A 369 -17.69 -8.21 -3.51
C TYR A 369 -16.53 -9.15 -3.90
N ASN A 370 -15.80 -9.72 -2.94
CA ASN A 370 -14.78 -10.74 -3.20
C ASN A 370 -15.40 -12.14 -3.28
N THR A 371 -16.64 -12.34 -2.81
CA THR A 371 -17.22 -13.68 -2.59
C THR A 371 -18.38 -14.05 -3.51
N ASP A 372 -18.92 -13.10 -4.26
CA ASP A 372 -20.15 -13.30 -5.05
C ASP A 372 -19.92 -14.02 -6.40
N ASP A 373 -18.67 -14.41 -6.70
CA ASP A 373 -18.27 -15.09 -7.94
C ASP A 373 -17.84 -16.55 -7.67
N PRO A 374 -18.27 -17.55 -8.45
CA PRO A 374 -17.74 -18.92 -8.38
C PRO A 374 -16.21 -19.01 -8.57
N GLU A 375 -15.60 -17.99 -9.17
CA GLU A 375 -14.16 -17.81 -9.36
C GLU A 375 -13.58 -16.74 -8.42
N ALA A 376 -14.29 -16.45 -7.34
CA ALA A 376 -13.92 -15.53 -6.27
C ALA A 376 -12.48 -15.74 -5.83
N ALA A 377 -11.70 -14.65 -5.89
CA ALA A 377 -10.45 -14.55 -5.18
C ALA A 377 -10.65 -13.59 -4.01
N ASP A 378 -9.95 -13.87 -2.93
CA ASP A 378 -9.94 -13.08 -1.72
C ASP A 378 -8.50 -12.84 -1.29
N LEU A 379 -8.29 -12.04 -0.24
CA LEU A 379 -6.99 -11.55 0.19
C LEU A 379 -5.89 -12.63 0.22
N HIS A 380 -6.23 -13.85 0.66
CA HIS A 380 -5.27 -14.94 0.83
C HIS A 380 -5.06 -15.81 -0.43
N THR A 381 -5.87 -15.65 -1.48
CA THR A 381 -5.90 -16.57 -2.64
C THR A 381 -4.57 -16.67 -3.37
N TYR A 382 -3.84 -15.56 -3.51
CA TYR A 382 -2.59 -15.49 -4.27
C TYR A 382 -1.33 -15.49 -3.39
N MET A 383 -1.46 -15.86 -2.11
CA MET A 383 -0.34 -15.89 -1.16
C MET A 383 0.16 -17.32 -0.93
N ALA A 384 1.48 -17.48 -0.82
CA ALA A 384 2.11 -18.70 -0.35
C ALA A 384 2.21 -18.76 1.20
N ASN A 385 2.17 -17.60 1.86
CA ASN A 385 2.29 -17.48 3.32
C ASN A 385 1.16 -16.64 3.96
N PRO A 386 -0.13 -16.96 3.73
CA PRO A 386 -1.27 -16.14 4.20
C PRO A 386 -1.34 -15.93 5.71
N GLN A 387 -0.74 -16.83 6.52
CA GLN A 387 -0.73 -16.74 7.98
C GLN A 387 -0.04 -15.48 8.54
N VAL A 388 0.74 -14.74 7.74
CA VAL A 388 1.33 -13.46 8.17
C VAL A 388 0.27 -12.39 8.45
N PHE A 389 -0.95 -12.58 7.94
CA PHE A 389 -2.11 -11.73 8.20
C PHE A 389 -3.09 -12.32 9.22
N ASP A 390 -2.69 -13.33 10.01
CA ASP A 390 -3.52 -13.86 11.08
C ASP A 390 -3.88 -12.78 12.10
N ILE A 391 -5.18 -12.60 12.32
CA ILE A 391 -5.72 -11.57 13.21
C ILE A 391 -5.80 -12.11 14.64
N LYS A 392 -5.22 -11.37 15.58
CA LYS A 392 -5.31 -11.63 17.02
C LYS A 392 -5.73 -10.35 17.73
N GLU A 393 -6.93 -10.36 18.32
CA GLU A 393 -7.48 -9.26 19.10
C GLU A 393 -7.48 -7.90 18.37
N GLY A 394 -7.77 -7.92 17.07
CA GLY A 394 -7.83 -6.73 16.22
C GLY A 394 -6.49 -6.30 15.64
N TYR A 395 -5.44 -7.12 15.75
CA TYR A 395 -4.11 -6.82 15.24
C TYR A 395 -3.56 -7.94 14.36
N ILE A 396 -2.73 -7.54 13.40
CA ILE A 396 -1.76 -8.44 12.75
C ILE A 396 -0.34 -8.14 13.27
N GLY A 397 0.53 -9.13 13.26
CA GLY A 397 1.93 -8.96 13.65
C GLY A 397 2.73 -8.15 12.63
N ALA A 398 3.87 -7.60 13.05
CA ALA A 398 4.83 -7.01 12.11
C ALA A 398 5.33 -8.05 11.10
N LEU A 399 5.30 -7.72 9.81
CA LEU A 399 5.80 -8.59 8.74
C LEU A 399 7.32 -8.71 8.83
N GLN A 400 7.85 -9.91 9.12
CA GLN A 400 9.28 -10.12 9.36
C GLN A 400 10.06 -10.54 8.10
N GLY A 401 9.38 -11.04 7.07
CA GLY A 401 10.03 -11.51 5.85
C GLY A 401 10.71 -10.39 5.05
N PRO A 402 11.73 -10.70 4.23
CA PRO A 402 12.35 -9.71 3.33
C PRO A 402 11.37 -9.04 2.38
N GLY A 403 11.73 -7.85 1.88
CA GLY A 403 10.89 -7.12 0.93
C GLY A 403 9.62 -6.60 1.61
N ILE A 404 8.49 -6.68 0.93
CA ILE A 404 7.19 -6.31 1.52
C ILE A 404 6.68 -7.35 2.54
N GLY A 405 7.40 -8.46 2.74
CA GLY A 405 7.15 -9.42 3.83
C GLY A 405 6.08 -10.46 3.54
N ILE A 406 5.67 -10.61 2.27
CA ILE A 406 4.77 -11.65 1.79
C ILE A 406 5.41 -12.44 0.64
N GLU A 407 4.92 -13.66 0.42
CA GLU A 407 5.31 -14.51 -0.71
C GLU A 407 4.08 -14.72 -1.62
N ILE A 408 4.24 -14.44 -2.91
CA ILE A 408 3.18 -14.58 -3.91
C ILE A 408 3.24 -15.96 -4.55
N ALA A 409 2.10 -16.62 -4.62
CA ALA A 409 1.93 -17.88 -5.35
C ALA A 409 1.87 -17.61 -6.87
N GLU A 410 3.01 -17.30 -7.47
CA GLU A 410 3.13 -16.83 -8.86
C GLU A 410 2.43 -17.76 -9.87
N GLY A 411 2.54 -19.08 -9.70
CA GLY A 411 1.87 -20.04 -10.57
C GLY A 411 0.34 -19.86 -10.59
N LEU A 412 -0.27 -19.58 -9.43
CA LEU A 412 -1.70 -19.29 -9.33
C LEU A 412 -2.06 -17.95 -9.97
N VAL A 413 -1.23 -16.92 -9.79
CA VAL A 413 -1.42 -15.61 -10.43
C VAL A 413 -1.44 -15.75 -11.95
N ARG A 414 -0.47 -16.48 -12.52
CA ARG A 414 -0.38 -16.68 -13.97
C ARG A 414 -1.61 -17.43 -14.52
N ILE A 415 -2.00 -18.54 -13.88
CA ILE A 415 -3.18 -19.33 -14.28
C ILE A 415 -4.46 -18.48 -14.20
N ALA A 416 -4.65 -17.76 -13.09
CA ALA A 416 -5.82 -16.93 -12.88
C ALA A 416 -5.87 -15.78 -13.90
N SER A 417 -4.72 -15.18 -14.22
CA SER A 417 -4.65 -14.06 -15.15
C SER A 417 -4.89 -14.47 -16.59
N GLU A 418 -4.29 -15.58 -17.05
CA GLU A 418 -4.57 -16.14 -18.37
C GLU A 418 -6.07 -16.41 -18.53
N LYS A 419 -6.68 -17.07 -17.54
CA LYS A 419 -8.12 -17.34 -17.53
C LYS A 419 -8.97 -16.07 -17.52
N TYR A 420 -8.63 -15.09 -16.69
CA TYR A 420 -9.37 -13.83 -16.60
C TYR A 420 -9.34 -13.09 -17.94
N MET A 421 -8.15 -12.93 -18.53
CA MET A 421 -7.98 -12.21 -19.79
C MET A 421 -8.61 -12.94 -20.98
N SER A 422 -8.69 -14.28 -20.96
CA SER A 422 -9.34 -15.04 -22.04
C SER A 422 -10.87 -15.04 -21.97
N SER A 423 -11.46 -14.77 -20.79
CA SER A 423 -12.89 -14.95 -20.55
C SER A 423 -13.66 -13.67 -20.22
N ARG A 424 -12.97 -12.59 -19.80
CA ARG A 424 -13.60 -11.38 -19.26
C ARG A 424 -12.87 -10.12 -19.73
N SER A 425 -13.64 -9.04 -19.90
CA SER A 425 -13.06 -7.69 -20.00
C SER A 425 -12.65 -7.20 -18.61
N ALA A 426 -11.85 -6.13 -18.56
CA ALA A 426 -11.64 -5.42 -17.31
C ALA A 426 -12.99 -4.97 -16.72
N TRP A 427 -13.08 -5.01 -15.40
CA TRP A 427 -14.27 -4.58 -14.68
C TRP A 427 -14.48 -3.07 -14.83
N ARG A 428 -15.74 -2.65 -14.99
CA ARG A 428 -16.16 -1.24 -15.07
C ARG A 428 -17.30 -1.00 -14.10
N ASN A 429 -17.30 0.17 -13.47
CA ASN A 429 -18.34 0.55 -12.55
C ASN A 429 -19.68 0.76 -13.27
N PRO A 430 -20.82 0.39 -12.64
CA PRO A 430 -22.13 0.71 -13.16
C PRO A 430 -22.42 2.21 -13.07
N VAL A 431 -23.34 2.70 -13.91
CA VAL A 431 -23.87 4.07 -13.81
C VAL A 431 -25.05 4.08 -12.86
N TRP A 432 -24.97 4.89 -11.80
CA TRP A 432 -26.04 5.01 -10.81
C TRP A 432 -26.95 6.21 -11.07
N ARG A 433 -28.26 6.00 -10.91
CA ARG A 433 -29.27 7.05 -11.05
C ARG A 433 -30.27 6.98 -9.90
N GLY A 434 -30.70 8.14 -9.43
CA GLY A 434 -31.75 8.27 -8.42
C GLY A 434 -33.13 7.93 -8.98
N SER A 435 -34.13 7.90 -8.10
CA SER A 435 -35.54 7.68 -8.48
C SER A 435 -36.10 8.74 -9.43
N ASP A 436 -35.49 9.93 -9.45
CA ASP A 436 -35.75 11.05 -10.35
C ASP A 436 -35.01 10.94 -11.70
N GLY A 437 -34.20 9.90 -11.90
CA GLY A 437 -33.36 9.71 -13.09
C GLY A 437 -32.05 10.52 -13.08
N GLY A 438 -31.82 11.35 -12.06
CA GLY A 438 -30.60 12.15 -11.89
C GLY A 438 -29.37 11.25 -11.67
N LEU A 439 -28.23 11.62 -12.27
CA LEU A 439 -26.97 10.90 -12.08
C LEU A 439 -26.54 10.98 -10.61
N ARG A 440 -25.99 9.87 -10.10
CA ARG A 440 -25.40 9.79 -8.76
C ARG A 440 -23.91 9.51 -8.89
N GLU A 441 -23.16 10.08 -7.95
CA GLU A 441 -21.73 9.80 -7.80
C GLU A 441 -21.54 8.31 -7.51
N TRP A 442 -20.45 7.75 -8.05
CA TRP A 442 -20.08 6.36 -7.77
C TRP A 442 -19.60 6.23 -6.33
#